data_AF-A0A397ERC6-F1
#
_entry.id   AF-A0A397ERC6-F1
#
_cell.length_a   1.000
_cell.length_b   1.000
_cell.length_c   1.000
_cell.angle_alpha   90.00
_cell.angle_beta   90.00
_cell.angle_gamma   90.00
#
_symmetry.space_group_name_H-M   'P 1'
#
loop_
_entity.id
_entity.type
_entity.pdbx_description
1 polymer ?
#
loop_
_entity_poly.entity_id
_entity_poly.type
_entity_poly.pdbx_seq_one_letter_code
_entity_poly.pdbx_strand_id
1 'polypeptide(L)'
;LRNLIDDFTEKVKTATEDIKVILLEKHAAIQRECDGFALEYAKEKDVAQKKSIAQCEKYRRVAKRLFKASAAGPPTTEAEVARVTAESQAACIELNTELMGIESSLVEFAHDAISTLDVRIEAVGNESRGIATEHFRNVEQLENNFFDGVTQLAANLLERLATEDGEDDDFLSDECRAILNDRDALNNAINGSHDIHIGKLLAQEDLMREQNVAKIHDIIKTTKDGEWARNRKRVAEIINMKVQPRLSSISLGTITDVLLAAMAVAAVYVVHSYLTTPAVPTQSPASKLPETKKAVDKPSAPQQQYFTLDKLRAFNGEGDKPIYIAIKGVVYDVSRKRDFYGPGEGYHLFAGREAARALAKMSFEPADLENTDISDLNFMEKEILKDWIDKFTDYNSYPIVGRVLQQTDLTRTELSAFTTLPVYVALRGVIYDVTLGGLEHYGPNGGYKLFAGRDATRALALMSFDQEHLDNPTEDGLTETQIKTLADWEAKFQSKYGVVGKLIVE
;
A
#
# COMPACT_ATOMS: atom_id res chain seq x y z
N LEU A 1 55.32 -0.05 20.40
CA LEU A 1 54.36 -0.16 19.28
C LEU A 1 53.88 -1.58 19.07
N ARG A 2 54.75 -2.56 18.77
CA ARG A 2 54.34 -3.96 18.53
C ARG A 2 53.46 -4.55 19.64
N ASN A 3 53.88 -4.41 20.90
CA ASN A 3 53.08 -4.89 22.04
C ASN A 3 51.69 -4.21 22.14
N LEU A 4 51.56 -2.94 21.76
CA LEU A 4 50.27 -2.23 21.76
C LEU A 4 49.36 -2.77 20.64
N ILE A 5 49.93 -3.04 19.47
CA ILE A 5 49.20 -3.64 18.34
C ILE A 5 48.72 -5.04 18.70
N ASP A 6 49.59 -5.86 19.29
CA ASP A 6 49.26 -7.24 19.67
C ASP A 6 48.16 -7.25 20.75
N ASP A 7 48.28 -6.42 21.79
CA ASP A 7 47.26 -6.28 22.86
C ASP A 7 45.91 -5.80 22.33
N PHE A 8 45.91 -4.75 21.50
CA PHE A 8 44.68 -4.25 20.86
C PHE A 8 44.03 -5.34 19.99
N THR A 9 44.82 -6.02 19.16
CA THR A 9 44.33 -7.07 18.27
C THR A 9 43.72 -8.23 19.04
N GLU A 10 44.36 -8.67 20.13
CA GLU A 10 43.86 -9.76 20.97
C GLU A 10 42.57 -9.39 21.69
N LYS A 11 42.47 -8.17 22.24
CA LYS A 11 41.26 -7.67 22.91
C LYS A 11 40.09 -7.51 21.94
N VAL A 12 40.30 -6.90 20.78
CA VAL A 12 39.26 -6.76 19.76
C VAL A 12 38.79 -8.13 19.28
N LYS A 13 39.73 -9.05 18.99
CA LYS A 13 39.39 -10.41 18.56
C LYS A 13 38.53 -11.14 19.60
N THR A 14 38.89 -11.03 20.88
CA THR A 14 38.13 -11.65 21.98
C THR A 14 36.72 -11.06 22.06
N ALA A 15 36.60 -9.73 22.06
CA ALA A 15 35.31 -9.04 22.07
C ALA A 15 34.42 -9.42 20.85
N THR A 16 35.02 -9.63 19.68
CA THR A 16 34.30 -9.99 18.45
C THR A 16 33.84 -11.46 18.44
N GLU A 17 34.62 -12.40 18.96
CA GLU A 17 34.17 -13.80 19.06
C GLU A 17 33.02 -13.97 20.07
N ASP A 18 33.05 -13.23 21.19
CA ASP A 18 31.98 -13.28 22.18
C ASP A 18 30.64 -12.81 21.60
N ILE A 19 30.62 -11.67 20.91
CA ILE A 19 29.38 -11.16 20.32
C ILE A 19 28.85 -12.05 19.19
N LYS A 20 29.74 -12.67 18.41
CA LYS A 20 29.36 -13.56 17.31
C LYS A 20 28.50 -14.72 17.80
N VAL A 21 28.85 -15.33 18.94
CA VAL A 21 28.04 -16.39 19.55
C VAL A 21 26.66 -15.87 19.93
N ILE A 22 26.60 -14.72 20.60
CA ILE A 22 25.34 -14.10 21.04
C ILE A 22 24.43 -13.76 19.85
N LEU A 23 24.98 -13.18 18.78
CA LEU A 23 24.22 -12.83 17.59
C LEU A 23 23.71 -14.05 16.82
N LEU A 24 24.49 -15.15 16.81
CA LEU A 24 24.03 -16.42 16.25
C LEU A 24 22.85 -17.00 17.05
N GLU A 25 22.87 -16.88 18.38
CA GLU A 25 21.74 -17.27 19.22
C GLU A 25 20.49 -16.42 18.95
N LYS A 26 20.66 -15.10 18.77
CA LYS A 26 19.55 -14.21 18.38
C LYS A 26 18.99 -14.56 17.00
N HIS A 27 19.86 -14.88 16.03
CA HIS A 27 19.42 -15.38 14.73
C HIS A 27 18.62 -16.68 14.86
N ALA A 28 19.07 -17.62 15.69
CA ALA A 28 18.33 -18.85 15.98
C ALA A 28 16.99 -18.57 16.70
N ALA A 29 16.89 -17.50 17.49
CA ALA A 29 15.63 -17.07 18.09
C ALA A 29 14.63 -16.56 17.04
N ILE A 30 15.08 -15.74 16.08
CA ILE A 30 14.25 -15.30 14.94
C ILE A 30 13.75 -16.51 14.16
N GLN A 31 14.63 -17.48 13.87
CA GLN A 31 14.26 -18.71 13.16
C GLN A 31 13.19 -19.50 13.93
N ARG A 32 13.32 -19.62 15.26
CA ARG A 32 12.32 -20.30 16.09
C ARG A 32 10.95 -19.62 16.05
N GLU A 33 10.89 -18.29 16.05
CA GLU A 33 9.62 -17.57 15.89
C GLU A 33 9.00 -17.83 14.51
N CYS A 34 9.81 -17.84 13.45
CA CYS A 34 9.36 -18.15 12.10
C CYS A 34 8.84 -19.59 11.97
N ASP A 35 9.55 -20.56 12.54
CA ASP A 35 9.16 -21.98 12.55
C ASP A 35 7.88 -22.18 13.38
N GLY A 36 7.76 -21.46 14.50
CA GLY A 36 6.56 -21.44 15.34
C GLY A 36 5.34 -20.93 14.57
N PHE A 37 5.47 -19.79 13.90
CA PHE A 37 4.43 -19.26 13.01
C PHE A 37 4.06 -20.26 11.91
N ALA A 38 5.03 -20.84 11.21
CA ALA A 38 4.78 -21.79 10.13
C ALA A 38 4.01 -23.02 10.61
N LEU A 39 4.32 -23.51 11.81
CA LEU A 39 3.61 -24.64 12.42
C LEU A 39 2.17 -24.29 12.81
N GLU A 40 1.95 -23.13 13.42
CA GLU A 40 0.61 -22.69 13.83
C GLU A 40 -0.28 -22.42 12.62
N TYR A 41 0.27 -21.71 11.64
CA TYR A 41 -0.40 -21.43 10.38
C TYR A 41 -0.74 -22.70 9.59
N ALA A 42 0.16 -23.70 9.55
CA ALA A 42 -0.11 -24.97 8.90
C ALA A 42 -1.27 -25.74 9.57
N LYS A 43 -1.39 -25.67 10.90
CA LYS A 43 -2.51 -26.30 11.62
C LYS A 43 -3.84 -25.63 11.26
N GLU A 44 -3.90 -24.30 11.30
CA GLU A 44 -5.15 -23.60 10.99
C GLU A 44 -5.56 -23.78 9.53
N LYS A 45 -4.58 -23.83 8.62
CA LYS A 45 -4.81 -24.18 7.22
C LYS A 45 -5.40 -25.58 7.04
N ASP A 46 -4.91 -26.60 7.76
CA ASP A 46 -5.48 -27.95 7.72
C ASP A 46 -6.93 -27.98 8.27
N VAL A 47 -7.21 -27.22 9.33
CA VAL A 47 -8.57 -27.06 9.87
C VAL A 47 -9.51 -26.43 8.83
N ALA A 48 -9.09 -25.32 8.21
CA ALA A 48 -9.85 -24.66 7.15
C ALA A 48 -10.07 -25.56 5.93
N GLN A 49 -9.07 -26.36 5.55
CA GLN A 49 -9.17 -27.33 4.47
C GLN A 49 -10.19 -28.43 4.79
N LYS A 50 -10.17 -28.99 6.01
CA LYS A 50 -11.14 -29.99 6.45
C LYS A 50 -12.57 -29.44 6.45
N LYS A 51 -12.76 -28.21 6.95
CA LYS A 51 -14.06 -27.50 6.89
C LYS A 51 -14.53 -27.33 5.44
N SER A 52 -13.64 -26.90 4.55
CA SER A 52 -13.94 -26.72 3.12
C SER A 52 -14.36 -28.03 2.45
N ILE A 53 -13.65 -29.14 2.72
CA ILE A 53 -13.97 -30.47 2.18
C ILE A 53 -15.36 -30.91 2.65
N ALA A 54 -15.67 -30.73 3.94
CA ALA A 54 -16.98 -31.10 4.49
C ALA A 54 -18.12 -30.34 3.81
N GLN A 55 -17.95 -29.05 3.51
CA GLN A 55 -18.96 -28.27 2.78
C GLN A 55 -19.11 -28.73 1.32
N CYS A 56 -17.99 -29.00 0.64
CA CYS A 56 -18.02 -29.59 -0.70
C CYS A 56 -18.74 -30.95 -0.74
N GLU A 57 -18.56 -31.78 0.29
CA GLU A 57 -19.28 -33.05 0.42
C GLU A 57 -20.78 -32.86 0.67
N LYS A 58 -21.15 -31.88 1.52
CA LYS A 58 -22.56 -31.52 1.77
C LYS A 58 -23.24 -31.13 0.46
N TYR A 59 -22.61 -30.24 -0.32
CA TYR A 59 -23.09 -29.86 -1.65
C TYR A 59 -23.19 -31.08 -2.58
N ARG A 60 -22.18 -31.95 -2.61
CA ARG A 60 -22.20 -33.16 -3.45
C ARG A 60 -23.37 -34.10 -3.10
N ARG A 61 -23.78 -34.19 -1.83
CA ARG A 61 -24.94 -34.97 -1.41
C ARG A 61 -26.25 -34.35 -1.92
N VAL A 62 -26.39 -33.02 -1.85
CA VAL A 62 -27.55 -32.30 -2.40
C VAL A 62 -27.62 -32.47 -3.92
N ALA A 63 -26.51 -32.26 -4.63
CA ALA A 63 -26.43 -32.45 -6.08
C ALA A 63 -26.80 -33.89 -6.51
N LYS A 64 -26.32 -34.92 -5.80
CA LYS A 64 -26.71 -36.32 -6.05
C LYS A 64 -28.21 -36.57 -5.83
N ARG A 65 -28.80 -35.95 -4.80
CA ARG A 65 -30.23 -36.07 -4.51
C ARG A 65 -31.06 -35.44 -5.62
N LEU A 66 -30.71 -34.23 -6.04
CA LEU A 66 -31.36 -33.52 -7.14
C LEU A 66 -31.26 -34.32 -8.45
N PHE A 67 -30.08 -34.87 -8.76
CA PHE A 67 -29.85 -35.69 -9.93
C PHE A 67 -30.70 -36.99 -9.92
N LYS A 68 -30.81 -37.65 -8.76
CA LYS A 68 -31.63 -38.87 -8.63
C LYS A 68 -33.12 -38.54 -8.76
N ALA A 69 -33.57 -37.39 -8.26
CA ALA A 69 -34.94 -36.93 -8.39
C ALA A 69 -35.30 -36.64 -9.87
N SER A 70 -34.39 -36.03 -10.64
CA SER A 70 -34.60 -35.80 -12.08
C SER A 70 -34.52 -37.06 -12.93
N ALA A 71 -33.86 -38.12 -12.46
CA ALA A 71 -33.73 -39.40 -13.17
C ALA A 71 -34.89 -40.38 -12.92
N ALA A 72 -35.75 -40.12 -11.92
CA ALA A 72 -36.88 -40.99 -11.55
C ALA A 72 -38.11 -40.85 -12.48
N GLY A 73 -38.07 -39.93 -13.43
CA GLY A 73 -39.07 -39.73 -14.49
C GLY A 73 -38.86 -38.40 -15.21
N PRO A 74 -39.23 -38.25 -16.49
CA PRO A 74 -39.14 -36.97 -17.18
C PRO A 74 -39.97 -35.92 -16.42
N PRO A 75 -39.45 -34.69 -16.23
CA PRO A 75 -40.21 -33.64 -15.55
C PRO A 75 -41.51 -33.42 -16.31
N THR A 76 -42.63 -33.65 -15.65
CA THR A 76 -43.95 -33.57 -16.29
C THR A 76 -44.47 -32.13 -16.38
N THR A 77 -43.80 -31.18 -15.70
CA THR A 77 -44.20 -29.77 -15.64
C THR A 77 -43.00 -28.81 -15.62
N GLU A 78 -43.17 -27.65 -16.24
CA GLU A 78 -42.21 -26.52 -16.27
C GLU A 78 -41.88 -26.02 -14.84
N ALA A 79 -42.85 -26.12 -13.92
CA ALA A 79 -42.69 -25.80 -12.51
C ALA A 79 -41.67 -26.71 -11.78
N GLU A 80 -41.57 -27.98 -12.17
CA GLU A 80 -40.65 -28.93 -11.54
C GLU A 80 -39.20 -28.70 -11.99
N VAL A 81 -39.01 -28.31 -13.26
CA VAL A 81 -37.71 -27.86 -13.79
C VAL A 81 -37.26 -26.56 -13.12
N ALA A 82 -38.16 -25.58 -12.96
CA ALA A 82 -37.88 -24.33 -12.27
C ALA A 82 -37.49 -24.58 -10.80
N ARG A 83 -38.20 -25.48 -10.10
CA ARG A 83 -37.91 -25.84 -8.71
C ARG A 83 -36.53 -26.48 -8.54
N VAL A 84 -36.18 -27.47 -9.37
CA VAL A 84 -34.87 -28.14 -9.31
C VAL A 84 -33.73 -27.18 -9.66
N THR A 85 -33.95 -26.29 -10.63
CA THR A 85 -32.97 -25.26 -11.01
C THR A 85 -32.74 -24.27 -9.87
N ALA A 86 -33.80 -23.77 -9.23
CA ALA A 86 -33.72 -22.88 -8.09
C ALA A 86 -33.04 -23.55 -6.88
N GLU A 87 -33.36 -24.81 -6.59
CA GLU A 87 -32.75 -25.58 -5.50
C GLU A 87 -31.25 -25.84 -5.75
N SER A 88 -30.86 -26.10 -7.00
CA SER A 88 -29.45 -26.21 -7.39
C SER A 88 -28.70 -24.89 -7.29
N GLN A 89 -29.30 -23.78 -7.73
CA GLN A 89 -28.71 -22.45 -7.64
C GLN A 89 -28.53 -22.02 -6.18
N ALA A 90 -29.54 -22.25 -5.33
CA ALA A 90 -29.47 -21.98 -3.90
C ALA A 90 -28.34 -22.77 -3.23
N ALA A 91 -28.20 -24.07 -3.54
CA ALA A 91 -27.12 -24.89 -3.01
C ALA A 91 -25.72 -24.44 -3.47
N CYS A 92 -25.58 -23.94 -4.70
CA CYS A 92 -24.32 -23.36 -5.19
C CYS A 92 -23.97 -22.05 -4.46
N ILE A 93 -24.97 -21.18 -4.23
CA ILE A 93 -24.79 -19.93 -3.50
C ILE A 93 -24.39 -20.23 -2.06
N GLU A 94 -25.09 -21.15 -1.39
CA GLU A 94 -24.78 -21.58 -0.02
C GLU A 94 -23.34 -22.11 0.08
N LEU A 95 -22.93 -23.02 -0.83
CA LEU A 95 -21.55 -23.53 -0.85
C LEU A 95 -20.53 -22.40 -1.02
N ASN A 96 -20.77 -21.47 -1.95
CA ASN A 96 -19.84 -20.37 -2.20
C ASN A 96 -19.72 -19.47 -0.96
N THR A 97 -20.84 -19.07 -0.35
CA THR A 97 -20.87 -18.27 0.88
C THR A 97 -20.09 -18.95 2.02
N GLU A 98 -20.31 -20.25 2.22
CA GLU A 98 -19.62 -21.02 3.27
C GLU A 98 -18.11 -21.13 2.99
N LEU A 99 -17.71 -21.40 1.74
CA LEU A 99 -16.28 -21.48 1.37
C LEU A 99 -15.59 -20.12 1.48
N MET A 100 -16.26 -19.04 1.08
CA MET A 100 -15.76 -17.68 1.25
C MET A 100 -15.64 -17.31 2.73
N GLY A 101 -16.61 -17.70 3.57
CA GLY A 101 -16.55 -17.50 5.02
C GLY A 101 -15.35 -18.22 5.67
N ILE A 102 -15.12 -19.48 5.31
CA ILE A 102 -13.95 -20.25 5.79
C ILE A 102 -12.64 -19.59 5.36
N GLU A 103 -12.53 -19.14 4.11
CA GLU A 103 -11.34 -18.45 3.62
C GLU A 103 -11.15 -17.10 4.30
N SER A 104 -12.22 -16.34 4.55
CA SER A 104 -12.19 -15.07 5.30
C SER A 104 -11.61 -15.27 6.70
N SER A 105 -12.12 -16.25 7.45
CA SER A 105 -11.60 -16.55 8.80
C SER A 105 -10.12 -16.96 8.77
N LEU A 106 -9.68 -17.70 7.75
CA LEU A 106 -8.27 -18.07 7.62
C LEU A 106 -7.39 -16.87 7.25
N VAL A 107 -7.89 -15.89 6.50
CA VAL A 107 -7.18 -14.64 6.20
C VAL A 107 -7.06 -13.77 7.44
N GLU A 108 -8.14 -13.60 8.21
CA GLU A 108 -8.13 -12.87 9.49
C GLU A 108 -7.10 -13.47 10.44
N PHE A 109 -7.13 -14.79 10.62
CA PHE A 109 -6.13 -15.50 11.42
C PHE A 109 -4.70 -15.27 10.89
N ALA A 110 -4.49 -15.39 9.58
CA ALA A 110 -3.16 -15.19 8.98
C ALA A 110 -2.65 -13.76 9.20
N HIS A 111 -3.53 -12.76 9.07
CA HIS A 111 -3.18 -11.36 9.31
C HIS A 111 -2.73 -11.13 10.76
N ASP A 112 -3.49 -11.62 11.74
CA ASP A 112 -3.16 -11.50 13.15
C ASP A 112 -1.89 -12.27 13.53
N ALA A 113 -1.71 -13.47 12.98
CA ALA A 113 -0.52 -14.29 13.18
C ALA A 113 0.74 -13.62 12.58
N ILE A 114 0.65 -13.04 11.38
CA ILE A 114 1.75 -12.29 10.76
C ILE A 114 2.06 -11.03 11.57
N SER A 115 1.05 -10.30 12.03
CA SER A 115 1.23 -9.12 12.89
C SER A 115 1.94 -9.49 14.19
N THR A 116 1.55 -10.61 14.80
CA THR A 116 2.22 -11.14 16.01
C THR A 116 3.67 -11.55 15.72
N LEU A 117 3.93 -12.22 14.59
CA LEU A 117 5.27 -12.58 14.16
C LEU A 117 6.15 -11.34 14.01
N ASP A 118 5.65 -10.30 13.33
CA ASP A 118 6.33 -9.02 13.10
C ASP A 118 6.81 -8.40 14.42
N VAL A 119 5.89 -8.25 15.39
CA VAL A 119 6.22 -7.72 16.73
C VAL A 119 7.30 -8.55 17.43
N ARG A 120 7.24 -9.88 17.34
CA ARG A 120 8.20 -10.76 18.03
C ARG A 120 9.58 -10.74 17.40
N ILE A 121 9.68 -10.85 16.08
CA ILE A 121 10.97 -10.82 15.40
C ILE A 121 11.61 -9.44 15.50
N GLU A 122 10.81 -8.37 15.53
CA GLU A 122 11.30 -7.01 15.70
C GLU A 122 11.80 -6.76 17.13
N ALA A 123 11.17 -7.37 18.15
CA ALA A 123 11.70 -7.36 19.51
C ALA A 123 13.08 -8.02 19.59
N VAL A 124 13.26 -9.22 19.00
CA VAL A 124 14.55 -9.90 18.93
C VAL A 124 15.57 -9.10 18.10
N GLY A 125 15.10 -8.45 17.03
CA GLY A 125 15.89 -7.54 16.20
C GLY A 125 16.42 -6.34 16.99
N ASN A 126 15.56 -5.70 17.79
CA ASN A 126 15.93 -4.58 18.65
C ASN A 126 16.98 -4.98 19.69
N GLU A 127 16.82 -6.13 20.33
CA GLU A 127 17.83 -6.66 21.25
C GLU A 127 19.17 -6.92 20.53
N SER A 128 19.12 -7.51 19.33
CA SER A 128 20.32 -7.79 18.52
C SER A 128 21.07 -6.50 18.15
N ARG A 129 20.32 -5.45 17.78
CA ARG A 129 20.88 -4.13 17.47
C ARG A 129 21.49 -3.47 18.70
N GLY A 130 20.84 -3.56 19.85
CA GLY A 130 21.39 -3.06 21.12
C GLY A 130 22.73 -3.71 21.48
N ILE A 131 22.80 -5.04 21.38
CA ILE A 131 24.03 -5.82 21.62
C ILE A 131 25.14 -5.44 20.63
N ALA A 132 24.78 -5.27 19.35
CA ALA A 132 25.72 -4.83 18.32
C ALA A 132 26.31 -3.45 18.63
N THR A 133 25.45 -2.48 18.94
CA THR A 133 25.90 -1.12 19.31
C THR A 133 26.79 -1.15 20.54
N GLU A 134 26.47 -1.91 21.58
CA GLU A 134 27.34 -2.05 22.76
C GLU A 134 28.73 -2.61 22.40
N HIS A 135 28.80 -3.60 21.53
CA HIS A 135 30.08 -4.11 21.02
C HIS A 135 30.87 -3.07 20.25
N PHE A 136 30.23 -2.29 19.37
CA PHE A 136 30.93 -1.22 18.65
C PHE A 136 31.45 -0.14 19.60
N ARG A 137 30.72 0.20 20.68
CA ARG A 137 31.24 1.12 21.72
C ARG A 137 32.44 0.53 22.46
N ASN A 138 32.43 -0.77 22.74
CA ASN A 138 33.58 -1.44 23.36
C ASN A 138 34.80 -1.43 22.43
N VAL A 139 34.63 -1.74 21.13
CA VAL A 139 35.73 -1.70 20.15
C VAL A 139 36.24 -0.28 19.94
N GLU A 140 35.36 0.72 19.90
CA GLU A 140 35.72 2.14 19.87
C GLU A 140 36.57 2.53 21.10
N GLN A 141 36.20 2.07 22.29
CA GLN A 141 37.00 2.29 23.50
C GLN A 141 38.37 1.62 23.42
N LEU A 142 38.47 0.41 22.88
CA LEU A 142 39.74 -0.27 22.66
C LEU A 142 40.63 0.50 21.66
N GLU A 143 40.04 1.06 20.61
CA GLU A 143 40.74 1.89 19.63
C GLU A 143 41.23 3.21 20.25
N ASN A 144 40.41 3.86 21.09
CA ASN A 144 40.81 5.06 21.83
C ASN A 144 41.98 4.75 22.77
N ASN A 145 41.93 3.65 23.51
CA ASN A 145 43.03 3.23 24.38
C ASN A 145 44.32 2.95 23.59
N PHE A 146 44.19 2.34 22.40
CA PHE A 146 45.32 2.10 21.50
C PHE A 146 45.91 3.43 20.99
N PHE A 147 45.06 4.36 20.55
CA PHE A 147 45.44 5.69 20.12
C PHE A 147 46.18 6.47 21.21
N ASP A 148 45.66 6.48 22.45
CA ASP A 148 46.31 7.13 23.59
C ASP A 148 47.70 6.52 23.85
N GLY A 149 47.79 5.19 23.80
CA GLY A 149 49.06 4.47 23.97
C GLY A 149 50.08 4.78 22.87
N VAL A 150 49.65 4.91 21.61
CA VAL A 150 50.52 5.30 20.49
C VAL A 150 50.96 6.77 20.63
N THR A 151 50.04 7.66 21.00
CA THR A 151 50.32 9.08 21.22
C THR A 151 51.34 9.29 22.35
N GLN A 152 51.18 8.58 23.46
CA GLN A 152 52.10 8.65 24.59
C GLN A 152 53.47 8.06 24.23
N LEU A 153 53.50 6.96 23.47
CA LEU A 153 54.75 6.38 22.95
C LEU A 153 55.49 7.35 22.01
N ALA A 154 54.76 8.03 21.12
CA ALA A 154 55.31 9.02 20.21
C ALA A 154 55.87 10.23 20.97
N ALA A 155 55.15 10.74 21.97
CA ALA A 155 55.61 11.83 22.83
C ALA A 155 56.91 11.48 23.58
N ASN A 156 56.97 10.30 24.19
CA ASN A 156 58.16 9.81 24.90
C ASN A 156 59.36 9.64 23.96
N LEU A 157 59.13 9.21 22.71
CA LEU A 157 60.19 9.08 21.71
C LEU A 157 60.73 10.45 21.28
N LEU A 158 59.86 11.43 21.06
CA LEU A 158 60.26 12.80 20.73
C LEU A 158 61.05 13.47 21.87
N GLU A 159 60.65 13.25 23.13
CA GLU A 159 61.36 13.79 24.30
C GLU A 159 62.76 13.19 24.43
N ARG A 160 62.90 11.86 24.25
CA ARG A 160 64.21 11.18 24.25
C ARG A 160 65.14 11.66 23.13
N LEU A 161 64.60 11.98 21.95
CA LEU A 161 65.40 12.51 20.84
C LEU A 161 65.82 13.96 21.03
N ALA A 162 65.12 14.71 21.89
CA ALA A 162 65.47 16.09 22.22
C ALA A 162 66.59 16.20 23.29
N THR A 163 66.91 15.11 23.98
CA THR A 163 67.98 15.04 25.00
C THR A 163 69.33 14.58 24.42
N GLU A 164 70.46 14.98 25.02
CA GLU A 164 71.84 14.67 24.54
C GLU A 164 72.12 13.16 24.36
N ASP A 165 71.39 12.27 25.04
CA ASP A 165 71.48 10.81 24.89
C ASP A 165 70.86 10.26 23.58
N GLY A 166 70.21 11.10 22.78
CA GLY A 166 69.55 10.72 21.51
C GLY A 166 70.43 10.81 20.27
N GLU A 167 71.56 11.53 20.33
CA GLU A 167 72.48 11.69 19.20
C GLU A 167 73.26 10.39 18.88
N ASP A 168 73.50 9.54 19.89
CA ASP A 168 74.27 8.28 19.77
C ASP A 168 73.39 7.03 19.53
N ASP A 169 72.07 7.17 19.30
CA ASP A 169 71.17 6.02 19.08
C ASP A 169 71.32 5.50 17.63
N ASP A 170 72.33 4.66 17.40
CA ASP A 170 72.70 4.01 16.12
C ASP A 170 71.57 3.18 15.46
N PHE A 171 70.46 2.95 16.18
CA PHE A 171 69.33 2.15 15.71
C PHE A 171 68.29 2.91 14.87
N LEU A 172 68.38 4.25 14.79
CA LEU A 172 67.46 5.08 14.01
C LEU A 172 68.05 5.42 12.64
N SER A 173 67.32 5.06 11.58
CA SER A 173 67.68 5.50 10.22
C SER A 173 67.50 7.02 10.06
N ASP A 174 68.25 7.62 9.15
CA ASP A 174 68.14 9.06 8.84
C ASP A 174 66.72 9.46 8.39
N GLU A 175 66.00 8.52 7.77
CA GLU A 175 64.60 8.68 7.35
C GLU A 175 63.66 8.75 8.56
N CYS A 176 63.86 7.90 9.57
CA CYS A 176 63.11 7.95 10.82
C CYS A 176 63.45 9.22 11.62
N ARG A 177 64.72 9.67 11.64
CA ARG A 177 65.11 10.95 12.25
C ARG A 177 64.43 12.14 11.58
N ALA A 178 64.34 12.14 10.25
CA ALA A 178 63.67 13.20 9.50
C ALA A 178 62.17 13.29 9.81
N ILE A 179 61.47 12.16 9.95
CA ILE A 179 60.05 12.11 10.32
C ILE A 179 59.83 12.53 11.78
N LEU A 180 60.74 12.14 12.69
CA LEU A 180 60.66 12.47 14.11
C LEU A 180 61.03 13.93 14.40
N ASN A 181 61.77 14.59 13.52
CA ASN A 181 62.00 16.04 13.60
C ASN A 181 60.74 16.86 13.29
N ASP A 182 59.80 16.32 12.51
CA ASP A 182 58.52 16.96 12.21
C ASP A 182 57.42 16.46 13.16
N ARG A 183 57.41 17.05 14.36
CA ARG A 183 56.43 16.77 15.41
C ARG A 183 54.99 16.91 14.92
N ASP A 184 54.71 17.88 14.05
CA ASP A 184 53.37 18.14 13.57
C ASP A 184 52.94 17.07 12.55
N ALA A 185 53.84 16.66 11.64
CA ALA A 185 53.56 15.58 10.71
C ALA A 185 53.27 14.25 11.42
N LEU A 186 54.04 13.90 12.47
CA LEU A 186 53.82 12.67 13.24
C LEU A 186 52.46 12.66 13.95
N ASN A 187 52.12 13.75 14.65
CA ASN A 187 50.83 13.85 15.34
C ASN A 187 49.66 13.84 14.34
N ASN A 188 49.80 14.52 13.20
CA ASN A 188 48.79 14.51 12.13
C ASN A 188 48.59 13.10 11.55
N ALA A 189 49.67 12.32 11.39
CA ALA A 189 49.57 10.94 10.92
C ALA A 189 48.87 10.02 11.94
N ILE A 190 49.17 10.17 13.24
CA ILE A 190 48.53 9.40 14.31
C ILE A 190 47.03 9.73 14.40
N ASN A 191 46.67 11.02 14.41
CA ASN A 191 45.27 11.47 14.38
C ASN A 191 44.55 10.99 13.12
N GLY A 192 45.16 11.14 11.94
CA GLY A 192 44.57 10.69 10.69
C GLY A 192 44.34 9.18 10.65
N SER A 193 45.25 8.38 11.22
CA SER A 193 45.06 6.93 11.35
C SER A 193 43.87 6.58 12.24
N HIS A 194 43.73 7.27 13.38
CA HIS A 194 42.64 7.07 14.32
C HIS A 194 41.29 7.44 13.71
N ASP A 195 41.19 8.61 13.07
CA ASP A 195 39.97 9.07 12.38
C ASP A 195 39.51 8.07 11.31
N ILE A 196 40.45 7.50 10.55
CA ILE A 196 40.16 6.47 9.54
C ILE A 196 39.62 5.19 10.20
N HIS A 197 40.19 4.76 11.32
CA HIS A 197 39.74 3.56 12.03
C HIS A 197 38.34 3.74 12.62
N ILE A 198 38.09 4.85 13.30
CA ILE A 198 36.76 5.19 13.83
C ILE A 198 35.74 5.29 12.70
N GLY A 199 36.08 5.96 11.59
CA GLY A 199 35.21 6.04 10.42
C GLY A 199 34.84 4.68 9.85
N LYS A 200 35.79 3.73 9.79
CA LYS A 200 35.52 2.34 9.36
C LYS A 200 34.62 1.58 10.35
N LEU A 201 34.81 1.78 11.65
CA LEU A 201 33.97 1.14 12.67
C LEU A 201 32.52 1.63 12.57
N LEU A 202 32.30 2.94 12.44
CA LEU A 202 30.98 3.54 12.28
C LEU A 202 30.29 3.04 11.01
N ALA A 203 31.01 3.02 9.87
CA ALA A 203 30.46 2.50 8.62
C ALA A 203 30.06 1.01 8.73
N GLN A 204 30.84 0.22 9.46
CA GLN A 204 30.53 -1.20 9.69
C GLN A 204 29.34 -1.38 10.65
N GLU A 205 29.20 -0.53 11.68
CA GLU A 205 28.03 -0.51 12.58
C GLU A 205 26.75 -0.23 11.78
N ASP A 206 26.76 0.80 10.94
CA ASP A 206 25.62 1.18 10.11
C ASP A 206 25.23 0.07 9.13
N LEU A 207 26.21 -0.51 8.42
CA LEU A 207 25.96 -1.63 7.50
C LEU A 207 25.31 -2.81 8.22
N MET A 208 25.79 -3.16 9.42
CA MET A 208 25.24 -4.28 10.20
C MET A 208 23.81 -3.98 10.66
N ARG A 209 23.52 -2.75 11.08
CA ARG A 209 22.18 -2.31 11.47
C ARG A 209 21.22 -2.38 10.29
N GLU A 210 21.60 -1.84 9.14
CA GLU A 210 20.79 -1.86 7.92
C GLU A 210 20.49 -3.29 7.46
N GLN A 211 21.48 -4.17 7.47
CA GLN A 211 21.29 -5.58 7.10
C GLN A 211 20.32 -6.30 8.04
N ASN A 212 20.36 -6.01 9.35
CA ASN A 212 19.44 -6.62 10.30
C ASN A 212 17.99 -6.17 10.05
N VAL A 213 17.77 -4.87 9.87
CA VAL A 213 16.44 -4.30 9.55
C VAL A 213 15.91 -4.85 8.23
N ALA A 214 16.76 -4.89 7.20
CA ALA A 214 16.38 -5.41 5.88
C ALA A 214 15.95 -6.88 5.93
N LYS A 215 16.67 -7.72 6.69
CA LYS A 215 16.33 -9.15 6.84
C LYS A 215 14.96 -9.34 7.51
N ILE A 216 14.69 -8.60 8.58
CA ILE A 216 13.40 -8.67 9.29
C ILE A 216 12.26 -8.24 8.36
N HIS A 217 12.46 -7.13 7.65
CA HIS A 217 11.49 -6.64 6.67
C HIS A 217 11.22 -7.67 5.55
N ASP A 218 12.27 -8.31 5.02
CA ASP A 218 12.15 -9.29 3.94
C ASP A 218 11.39 -10.55 4.35
N ILE A 219 11.58 -11.03 5.59
CA ILE A 219 10.84 -12.17 6.15
C ILE A 219 9.34 -11.86 6.20
N ILE A 220 8.95 -10.70 6.73
CA ILE A 220 7.54 -10.31 6.84
C ILE A 220 6.92 -10.07 5.49
N LYS A 221 7.65 -9.38 4.60
CA LYS A 221 7.19 -9.12 3.23
C LYS A 221 6.94 -10.42 2.48
N THR A 222 7.91 -11.34 2.49
CA THR A 222 7.77 -12.65 1.82
C THR A 222 6.59 -13.45 2.35
N THR A 223 6.35 -13.39 3.68
CA THR A 223 5.22 -14.06 4.31
C THR A 223 3.88 -13.44 3.88
N LYS A 224 3.77 -12.11 3.90
CA LYS A 224 2.57 -11.38 3.44
C LYS A 224 2.27 -11.65 1.97
N ASP A 225 3.28 -11.56 1.10
CA ASP A 225 3.15 -11.80 -0.33
C ASP A 225 2.73 -13.24 -0.63
N GLY A 226 3.28 -14.20 0.12
CA GLY A 226 2.90 -15.61 0.05
C GLY A 226 1.43 -15.85 0.40
N GLU A 227 0.96 -15.26 1.50
CA GLU A 227 -0.43 -15.34 1.92
C GLU A 227 -1.39 -14.67 0.97
N TRP A 228 -1.02 -13.50 0.47
CA TRP A 228 -1.79 -12.78 -0.54
C TRP A 228 -1.93 -13.61 -1.82
N ALA A 229 -0.83 -14.17 -2.33
CA ALA A 229 -0.86 -15.02 -3.52
C ALA A 229 -1.69 -16.30 -3.32
N ARG A 230 -1.62 -16.91 -2.14
CA ARG A 230 -2.43 -18.09 -1.76
C ARG A 230 -3.91 -17.74 -1.75
N ASN A 231 -4.28 -16.67 -1.06
CA ASN A 231 -5.68 -16.25 -0.93
C ASN A 231 -6.28 -15.94 -2.31
N ARG A 232 -5.56 -15.18 -3.15
CA ARG A 232 -6.00 -14.87 -4.52
C ARG A 232 -6.30 -16.12 -5.35
N LYS A 233 -5.43 -17.13 -5.28
CA LYS A 233 -5.64 -18.42 -5.96
C LYS A 233 -6.88 -19.14 -5.42
N ARG A 234 -7.07 -19.14 -4.10
CA ARG A 234 -8.19 -19.84 -3.46
C ARG A 234 -9.53 -19.16 -3.74
N VAL A 235 -9.59 -17.83 -3.67
CA VAL A 235 -10.79 -17.05 -4.03
C VAL A 235 -11.13 -17.26 -5.50
N ALA A 236 -10.15 -17.24 -6.41
CA ALA A 236 -10.39 -17.54 -7.82
C ALA A 236 -10.96 -18.95 -8.04
N GLU A 237 -10.50 -19.95 -7.29
CA GLU A 237 -11.06 -21.30 -7.32
C GLU A 237 -12.53 -21.32 -6.86
N ILE A 238 -12.84 -20.65 -5.74
CA ILE A 238 -14.21 -20.58 -5.19
C ILE A 238 -15.16 -19.85 -6.14
N ILE A 239 -14.71 -18.76 -6.78
CA ILE A 239 -15.50 -18.02 -7.77
C ILE A 239 -15.71 -18.88 -9.03
N ASN A 240 -14.68 -19.56 -9.52
CA ASN A 240 -14.82 -20.43 -10.70
C ASN A 240 -15.77 -21.62 -10.46
N MET A 241 -15.95 -22.08 -9.22
CA MET A 241 -16.99 -23.06 -8.88
C MET A 241 -18.41 -22.53 -9.10
N LYS A 242 -18.63 -21.21 -9.05
CA LYS A 242 -19.91 -20.56 -9.34
C LYS A 242 -20.20 -20.49 -10.85
N VAL A 243 -19.16 -20.48 -11.69
CA VAL A 243 -19.24 -20.24 -13.14
C VAL A 243 -19.34 -21.53 -13.96
N GLN A 244 -18.91 -22.69 -13.43
CA GLN A 244 -19.09 -23.97 -14.12
C GLN A 244 -20.28 -24.76 -13.58
N PRO A 245 -21.42 -24.82 -14.30
CA PRO A 245 -22.32 -25.95 -14.14
C PRO A 245 -21.56 -27.20 -14.60
N ARG A 246 -20.96 -27.94 -13.66
CA ARG A 246 -20.34 -29.24 -13.95
C ARG A 246 -21.43 -30.27 -14.28
N LEU A 247 -21.95 -30.16 -15.50
CA LEU A 247 -22.64 -31.23 -16.23
C LEU A 247 -21.82 -31.68 -17.46
N SER A 248 -20.53 -31.33 -17.54
CA SER A 248 -19.66 -31.69 -18.68
C SER A 248 -18.86 -32.99 -18.50
N SER A 249 -19.09 -33.77 -17.44
CA SER A 249 -18.44 -35.09 -17.28
C SER A 249 -19.38 -36.28 -17.47
N ILE A 250 -20.54 -36.10 -18.11
CA ILE A 250 -21.38 -37.23 -18.49
C ILE A 250 -20.94 -37.69 -19.88
N SER A 251 -20.24 -38.82 -19.87
CA SER A 251 -20.01 -39.73 -20.99
C SER A 251 -21.10 -39.60 -22.06
N LEU A 252 -20.67 -39.13 -23.24
CA LEU A 252 -21.40 -39.10 -24.49
C LEU A 252 -22.01 -40.49 -24.78
N GLY A 253 -23.31 -40.64 -24.56
CA GLY A 253 -24.01 -41.88 -24.85
C GLY A 253 -25.47 -41.76 -24.47
N THR A 254 -26.29 -41.40 -25.46
CA THR A 254 -27.76 -41.34 -25.44
C THR A 254 -28.39 -40.28 -24.53
N ILE A 255 -28.85 -39.19 -25.16
CA ILE A 255 -30.05 -38.34 -24.91
C ILE A 255 -29.70 -36.93 -25.42
N THR A 256 -29.42 -36.82 -26.72
CA THR A 256 -29.08 -35.56 -27.41
C THR A 256 -30.22 -34.93 -28.18
N ASP A 257 -31.41 -35.53 -28.27
CA ASP A 257 -32.33 -35.09 -29.34
C ASP A 257 -33.43 -34.14 -28.89
N VAL A 258 -33.63 -33.92 -27.58
CA VAL A 258 -34.72 -33.02 -27.09
C VAL A 258 -34.18 -31.74 -26.42
N LEU A 259 -33.01 -31.78 -25.79
CA LEU A 259 -32.41 -30.59 -25.15
C LEU A 259 -31.53 -29.75 -26.10
N LEU A 260 -30.97 -30.36 -27.15
CA LEU A 260 -30.21 -29.63 -28.17
C LEU A 260 -31.12 -28.79 -29.08
N ALA A 261 -32.36 -29.22 -29.31
CA ALA A 261 -33.35 -28.46 -30.07
C ALA A 261 -33.81 -27.19 -29.33
N ALA A 262 -33.93 -27.23 -27.99
CA ALA A 262 -34.32 -26.08 -27.19
C ALA A 262 -33.19 -25.03 -27.07
N MET A 263 -31.93 -25.46 -26.95
CA MET A 263 -30.78 -24.55 -26.93
C MET A 263 -30.42 -24.00 -28.32
N ALA A 264 -30.72 -24.72 -29.40
CA ALA A 264 -30.56 -24.21 -30.77
C ALA A 264 -31.59 -23.12 -31.13
N VAL A 265 -32.83 -23.20 -30.64
CA VAL A 265 -33.85 -22.17 -30.89
C VAL A 265 -33.55 -20.86 -30.14
N ALA A 266 -33.00 -20.94 -28.92
CA ALA A 266 -32.55 -19.75 -28.18
C ALA A 266 -31.28 -19.12 -28.79
N ALA A 267 -30.34 -19.93 -29.28
CA ALA A 267 -29.14 -19.44 -29.96
C ALA A 267 -29.48 -18.81 -31.33
N VAL A 268 -30.46 -19.35 -32.08
CA VAL A 268 -30.91 -18.78 -33.36
C VAL A 268 -31.65 -17.46 -33.16
N TYR A 269 -32.42 -17.30 -32.07
CA TYR A 269 -33.12 -16.03 -31.78
C TYR A 269 -32.16 -14.90 -31.36
N VAL A 270 -31.11 -15.24 -30.60
CA VAL A 270 -30.06 -14.28 -30.21
C VAL A 270 -29.13 -13.98 -31.39
N VAL A 271 -28.78 -14.97 -32.21
CA VAL A 271 -27.94 -14.73 -33.40
C VAL A 271 -28.70 -13.97 -34.50
N HIS A 272 -30.02 -14.12 -34.63
CA HIS A 272 -30.83 -13.33 -35.57
C HIS A 272 -30.96 -11.85 -35.17
N SER A 273 -30.93 -11.53 -33.86
CA SER A 273 -30.94 -10.14 -33.37
C SER A 273 -29.58 -9.44 -33.48
N TYR A 274 -28.48 -10.19 -33.55
CA TYR A 274 -27.14 -9.65 -33.79
C TYR A 274 -26.76 -9.55 -35.28
N LEU A 275 -27.45 -10.23 -36.20
CA LEU A 275 -27.12 -10.27 -37.64
C LEU A 275 -27.85 -9.22 -38.50
N THR A 276 -28.61 -8.30 -37.92
CA THR A 276 -29.27 -7.19 -38.65
C THR A 276 -28.80 -5.80 -38.20
N THR A 277 -27.48 -5.56 -38.22
CA THR A 277 -26.93 -4.23 -38.54
C THR A 277 -25.61 -4.40 -39.32
N PRO A 278 -25.34 -3.58 -40.36
CA PRO A 278 -24.30 -3.90 -41.34
C PRO A 278 -22.91 -3.50 -40.84
N ALA A 279 -21.99 -4.46 -40.89
CA ALA A 279 -20.55 -4.27 -40.68
C ALA A 279 -19.90 -3.59 -41.89
N VAL A 280 -19.00 -2.62 -41.64
CA VAL A 280 -17.96 -2.20 -42.59
C VAL A 280 -16.65 -2.92 -42.19
N PRO A 281 -15.87 -3.49 -43.12
CA PRO A 281 -14.88 -4.51 -42.79
C PRO A 281 -13.51 -3.92 -42.42
N THR A 282 -12.98 -4.40 -41.31
CA THR A 282 -11.57 -4.30 -40.91
C THR A 282 -10.73 -5.26 -41.76
N GLN A 283 -9.74 -4.74 -42.48
CA GLN A 283 -8.58 -5.52 -42.93
C GLN A 283 -7.39 -5.15 -42.04
N SER A 284 -6.91 -6.11 -41.25
CA SER A 284 -5.51 -6.14 -40.81
C SER A 284 -4.71 -6.93 -41.85
N PRO A 285 -3.47 -6.51 -42.15
CA PRO A 285 -2.39 -7.41 -41.75
C PRO A 285 -1.11 -6.72 -41.25
N ALA A 286 -0.47 -7.45 -40.32
CA ALA A 286 0.96 -7.69 -40.22
C ALA A 286 1.92 -6.51 -39.89
N SER A 287 2.39 -6.53 -38.63
CA SER A 287 3.79 -6.57 -38.22
C SER A 287 4.85 -6.09 -39.23
N LYS A 288 5.46 -4.92 -38.96
CA LYS A 288 6.91 -4.64 -39.08
C LYS A 288 7.33 -3.53 -38.11
N LEU A 289 8.37 -3.75 -37.30
CA LEU A 289 9.24 -2.68 -36.82
C LEU A 289 10.02 -2.10 -38.02
N PRO A 290 10.26 -0.78 -38.10
CA PRO A 290 11.50 -0.24 -37.55
C PRO A 290 11.41 1.16 -36.92
N GLU A 291 12.38 1.42 -36.03
CA GLU A 291 13.00 2.68 -35.60
C GLU A 291 12.41 4.03 -36.09
N THR A 292 12.21 4.97 -35.16
CA THR A 292 12.99 6.23 -35.08
C THR A 292 12.60 7.04 -33.84
N LYS A 293 13.61 7.48 -33.10
CA LYS A 293 13.48 8.50 -32.07
C LYS A 293 13.00 9.80 -32.72
N LYS A 294 11.85 10.32 -32.30
CA LYS A 294 11.56 11.77 -32.35
C LYS A 294 11.01 12.20 -31.00
N ALA A 295 11.71 13.15 -30.40
CA ALA A 295 11.31 13.87 -29.22
C ALA A 295 9.95 14.51 -29.46
N VAL A 296 9.01 14.26 -28.54
CA VAL A 296 7.76 15.01 -28.44
C VAL A 296 7.76 15.68 -27.09
N ASP A 297 7.47 16.98 -27.14
CA ASP A 297 7.52 17.98 -26.10
C ASP A 297 6.88 17.55 -24.78
N LYS A 298 7.46 18.04 -23.67
CA LYS A 298 6.83 18.02 -22.34
C LYS A 298 5.43 18.63 -22.43
N PRO A 299 4.34 17.90 -22.12
CA PRO A 299 3.08 18.54 -21.81
C PRO A 299 3.19 19.11 -20.39
N SER A 300 2.95 20.41 -20.25
CA SER A 300 2.66 21.07 -18.98
C SER A 300 1.70 20.24 -18.15
N ALA A 301 1.97 20.10 -16.84
CA ALA A 301 1.13 19.35 -15.90
C ALA A 301 -0.36 19.75 -16.07
N PRO A 302 -1.29 18.78 -16.17
CA PRO A 302 -2.71 19.09 -16.27
C PRO A 302 -3.14 19.86 -15.02
N GLN A 303 -3.76 21.03 -15.21
CA GLN A 303 -4.35 21.80 -14.12
C GLN A 303 -5.38 20.92 -13.41
N GLN A 304 -5.17 20.66 -12.12
CA GLN A 304 -6.10 19.86 -11.33
C GLN A 304 -7.44 20.60 -11.21
N GLN A 305 -8.54 19.91 -11.52
CA GLN A 305 -9.89 20.51 -11.54
C GLN A 305 -10.86 19.70 -10.68
N TYR A 306 -11.94 20.35 -10.24
CA TYR A 306 -13.05 19.66 -9.59
C TYR A 306 -14.03 19.14 -10.65
N PHE A 307 -14.43 17.88 -10.50
CA PHE A 307 -15.39 17.22 -11.37
C PHE A 307 -16.70 16.97 -10.60
N THR A 308 -17.84 17.23 -11.23
CA THR A 308 -19.12 16.65 -10.80
C THR A 308 -19.28 15.29 -11.45
N LEU A 309 -20.13 14.40 -10.90
CA LEU A 309 -20.37 13.07 -11.49
C LEU A 309 -20.81 13.17 -12.96
N ASP A 310 -21.68 14.12 -13.30
CA ASP A 310 -22.14 14.34 -14.68
C ASP A 310 -21.04 14.84 -15.61
N LYS A 311 -20.16 15.73 -15.12
CA LYS A 311 -19.00 16.20 -15.89
C LYS A 311 -18.00 15.07 -16.12
N LEU A 312 -17.81 14.19 -15.13
CA LEU A 312 -16.89 13.06 -15.22
C LEU A 312 -17.36 12.05 -16.28
N ARG A 313 -18.68 11.83 -16.42
CA ARG A 313 -19.27 10.93 -17.43
C ARG A 313 -18.88 11.27 -18.87
N ALA A 314 -18.57 12.55 -19.15
CA ALA A 314 -18.13 12.99 -20.47
C ALA A 314 -16.70 12.55 -20.85
N PHE A 315 -15.91 12.04 -19.89
CA PHE A 315 -14.54 11.58 -20.05
C PHE A 315 -14.45 10.03 -20.01
N ASN A 316 -15.28 9.39 -20.83
CA ASN A 316 -15.39 7.93 -20.95
C ASN A 316 -14.51 7.33 -22.07
N GLY A 317 -13.75 8.14 -22.79
CA GLY A 317 -12.95 7.69 -23.93
C GLY A 317 -13.67 7.65 -25.28
N GLU A 318 -14.96 7.99 -25.36
CA GLU A 318 -15.66 8.07 -26.65
C GLU A 318 -15.22 9.32 -27.44
N GLY A 319 -15.13 9.19 -28.77
CA GLY A 319 -14.79 10.31 -29.65
C GLY A 319 -13.39 10.89 -29.43
N ASP A 320 -12.42 10.03 -29.10
CA ASP A 320 -11.01 10.39 -28.81
C ASP A 320 -10.80 11.30 -27.59
N LYS A 321 -11.81 11.40 -26.72
CA LYS A 321 -11.69 12.12 -25.44
C LYS A 321 -10.76 11.37 -24.46
N PRO A 322 -10.18 12.07 -23.47
CA PRO A 322 -9.49 11.45 -22.35
C PRO A 322 -10.39 10.50 -21.55
N ILE A 323 -9.76 9.54 -20.88
CA ILE A 323 -10.42 8.55 -20.01
C ILE A 323 -10.08 8.87 -18.56
N TYR A 324 -11.08 9.29 -17.78
CA TYR A 324 -10.91 9.59 -16.36
C TYR A 324 -11.68 8.60 -15.51
N ILE A 325 -11.08 8.14 -14.42
CA ILE A 325 -11.72 7.25 -13.44
C ILE A 325 -11.55 7.86 -12.06
N ALA A 326 -12.64 7.95 -11.30
CA ALA A 326 -12.60 8.39 -9.92
C ALA A 326 -12.62 7.20 -8.95
N ILE A 327 -11.73 7.23 -7.96
CA ILE A 327 -11.69 6.25 -6.86
C ILE A 327 -11.60 7.03 -5.55
N LYS A 328 -12.59 6.86 -4.66
CA LYS A 328 -12.66 7.54 -3.36
C LYS A 328 -12.57 9.07 -3.51
N GLY A 329 -13.23 9.57 -4.56
CA GLY A 329 -13.26 10.98 -4.91
C GLY A 329 -11.96 11.54 -5.50
N VAL A 330 -10.93 10.74 -5.79
CA VAL A 330 -9.72 11.17 -6.53
C VAL A 330 -9.85 10.76 -7.99
N VAL A 331 -9.64 11.70 -8.92
CA VAL A 331 -9.78 11.48 -10.37
C VAL A 331 -8.40 11.23 -10.98
N TYR A 332 -8.24 10.04 -11.58
CA TYR A 332 -7.04 9.59 -12.26
C TYR A 332 -7.23 9.63 -13.77
N ASP A 333 -6.20 10.11 -14.49
CA ASP A 333 -6.13 10.01 -15.94
C ASP A 333 -5.55 8.66 -16.38
N VAL A 334 -6.43 7.80 -16.88
CA VAL A 334 -6.07 6.47 -17.39
C VAL A 334 -6.03 6.43 -18.92
N SER A 335 -5.97 7.58 -19.60
CA SER A 335 -5.93 7.68 -21.06
C SER A 335 -4.75 6.93 -21.68
N ARG A 336 -3.66 6.69 -20.94
CA ARG A 336 -2.51 5.90 -21.40
C ARG A 336 -2.81 4.40 -21.55
N LYS A 337 -3.95 3.92 -21.05
CA LYS A 337 -4.37 2.52 -21.05
C LYS A 337 -5.74 2.37 -21.72
N ARG A 338 -5.89 2.96 -22.91
CA ARG A 338 -7.11 2.79 -23.73
C ARG A 338 -7.39 1.33 -24.06
N ASP A 339 -6.37 0.49 -24.12
CA ASP A 339 -6.49 -0.96 -24.33
C ASP A 339 -7.23 -1.69 -23.18
N PHE A 340 -7.45 -1.04 -22.04
CA PHE A 340 -8.20 -1.61 -20.90
C PHE A 340 -9.50 -0.87 -20.62
N TYR A 341 -9.46 0.47 -20.68
CA TYR A 341 -10.58 1.34 -20.28
C TYR A 341 -11.31 2.00 -21.46
N GLY A 342 -10.82 1.80 -22.69
CA GLY A 342 -11.39 2.40 -23.90
C GLY A 342 -12.72 1.78 -24.32
N PRO A 343 -13.50 2.46 -25.18
CA PRO A 343 -14.79 1.97 -25.66
C PRO A 343 -14.69 0.56 -26.27
N GLY A 344 -15.44 -0.39 -25.72
CA GLY A 344 -15.45 -1.79 -26.17
C GLY A 344 -14.56 -2.74 -25.37
N GLU A 345 -13.72 -2.23 -24.46
CA GLU A 345 -12.84 -3.04 -23.61
C GLU A 345 -13.50 -3.44 -22.28
N GLY A 346 -12.95 -4.49 -21.64
CA GLY A 346 -13.55 -5.13 -20.45
C GLY A 346 -13.75 -4.22 -19.23
N TYR A 347 -12.96 -3.14 -19.09
CA TYR A 347 -13.08 -2.18 -17.98
C TYR A 347 -13.67 -0.83 -18.42
N HIS A 348 -14.20 -0.73 -19.64
CA HIS A 348 -14.81 0.49 -20.16
C HIS A 348 -15.95 1.02 -19.28
N LEU A 349 -16.69 0.13 -18.60
CA LEU A 349 -17.82 0.53 -17.74
C LEU A 349 -17.41 1.44 -16.58
N PHE A 350 -16.14 1.46 -16.19
CA PHE A 350 -15.61 2.34 -15.16
C PHE A 350 -15.16 3.71 -15.70
N ALA A 351 -15.01 3.84 -17.02
CA ALA A 351 -14.60 5.07 -17.67
C ALA A 351 -15.63 6.19 -17.45
N GLY A 352 -15.18 7.33 -16.96
CA GLY A 352 -16.02 8.49 -16.66
C GLY A 352 -16.88 8.35 -15.40
N ARG A 353 -16.58 7.41 -14.50
CA ARG A 353 -17.38 7.15 -13.29
C ARG A 353 -16.55 7.19 -12.01
N GLU A 354 -17.24 7.39 -10.89
CA GLU A 354 -16.75 6.99 -9.57
C GLU A 354 -16.91 5.47 -9.49
N ALA A 355 -15.80 4.76 -9.45
CA ALA A 355 -15.75 3.31 -9.55
C ALA A 355 -15.32 2.64 -8.24
N ALA A 356 -15.20 3.36 -7.11
CA ALA A 356 -14.70 2.78 -5.86
C ALA A 356 -15.55 1.58 -5.41
N ARG A 357 -16.87 1.70 -5.42
CA ARG A 357 -17.77 0.61 -5.03
C ARG A 357 -17.68 -0.57 -5.99
N ALA A 358 -17.74 -0.29 -7.30
CA ALA A 358 -17.69 -1.32 -8.33
C ALA A 358 -16.34 -2.06 -8.35
N LEU A 359 -15.22 -1.35 -8.10
CA LEU A 359 -13.89 -1.93 -7.96
C LEU A 359 -13.75 -2.74 -6.66
N ALA A 360 -14.31 -2.25 -5.55
CA ALA A 360 -14.32 -2.96 -4.27
C ALA A 360 -15.07 -4.29 -4.35
N LYS A 361 -16.25 -4.29 -4.99
CA LYS A 361 -17.09 -5.48 -5.18
C LYS A 361 -16.70 -6.33 -6.38
N MET A 362 -15.76 -5.85 -7.22
CA MET A 362 -15.40 -6.45 -8.51
C MET A 362 -16.64 -6.72 -9.39
N SER A 363 -17.60 -5.79 -9.35
CA SER A 363 -18.91 -5.91 -9.97
C SER A 363 -19.02 -4.99 -11.17
N PHE A 364 -19.68 -5.49 -12.22
CA PHE A 364 -20.04 -4.73 -13.41
C PHE A 364 -21.53 -4.43 -13.47
N GLU A 365 -22.26 -4.71 -12.38
CA GLU A 365 -23.70 -4.48 -12.30
C GLU A 365 -24.01 -2.98 -12.23
N PRO A 366 -25.07 -2.49 -12.92
CA PRO A 366 -25.45 -1.08 -12.88
C PRO A 366 -25.69 -0.53 -11.47
N ALA A 367 -26.23 -1.37 -10.58
CA ALA A 367 -26.47 -1.00 -9.18
C ALA A 367 -25.18 -0.67 -8.39
N ASP A 368 -24.05 -1.28 -8.77
CA ASP A 368 -22.75 -1.02 -8.14
C ASP A 368 -21.96 0.07 -8.87
N LEU A 369 -22.20 0.28 -10.16
CA LEU A 369 -21.58 1.31 -11.00
C LEU A 369 -22.14 2.73 -10.79
N GLU A 370 -23.37 2.84 -10.30
CA GLU A 370 -24.04 4.13 -10.08
C GLU A 370 -24.06 4.55 -8.61
N ASN A 371 -23.78 3.62 -7.69
CA ASN A 371 -23.76 3.88 -6.27
C ASN A 371 -22.34 4.21 -5.80
N THR A 372 -22.17 5.40 -5.20
CA THR A 372 -20.89 5.89 -4.67
C THR A 372 -20.71 5.64 -3.18
N ASP A 373 -21.70 5.04 -2.50
CA ASP A 373 -21.62 4.71 -1.09
C ASP A 373 -20.75 3.48 -0.87
N ILE A 374 -19.78 3.62 0.03
CA ILE A 374 -18.79 2.60 0.41
C ILE A 374 -18.89 2.22 1.89
N SER A 375 -19.88 2.74 2.61
CA SER A 375 -20.10 2.47 4.04
C SER A 375 -20.52 1.02 4.30
N ASP A 376 -21.22 0.40 3.35
CA ASP A 376 -21.72 -0.98 3.40
C ASP A 376 -20.66 -2.05 3.10
N LEU A 377 -19.43 -1.64 2.75
CA LEU A 377 -18.38 -2.57 2.34
C LEU A 377 -17.84 -3.40 3.52
N ASN A 378 -17.73 -4.71 3.30
CA ASN A 378 -17.09 -5.63 4.24
C ASN A 378 -15.56 -5.47 4.24
N PHE A 379 -14.88 -6.12 5.18
CA PHE A 379 -13.42 -6.01 5.35
C PHE A 379 -12.65 -6.38 4.06
N MET A 380 -13.04 -7.47 3.39
CA MET A 380 -12.39 -7.92 2.15
C MET A 380 -12.60 -6.91 0.99
N GLU A 381 -13.80 -6.36 0.86
CA GLU A 381 -14.11 -5.34 -0.16
C GLU A 381 -13.31 -4.04 0.06
N LYS A 382 -13.06 -3.67 1.33
CA LYS A 382 -12.22 -2.51 1.69
C LYS A 382 -10.74 -2.74 1.35
N GLU A 383 -10.22 -3.94 1.59
CA GLU A 383 -8.85 -4.30 1.19
C GLU A 383 -8.71 -4.37 -0.35
N ILE A 384 -9.71 -4.90 -1.06
CA ILE A 384 -9.72 -4.88 -2.54
C ILE A 384 -9.71 -3.43 -3.06
N LEU A 385 -10.51 -2.53 -2.45
CA LEU A 385 -10.51 -1.12 -2.81
C LEU A 385 -9.15 -0.47 -2.57
N LYS A 386 -8.50 -0.79 -1.44
CA LYS A 386 -7.16 -0.29 -1.12
C LYS A 386 -6.12 -0.78 -2.14
N ASP A 387 -6.14 -2.06 -2.49
CA ASP A 387 -5.30 -2.63 -3.56
C ASP A 387 -5.48 -1.91 -4.90
N TRP A 388 -6.72 -1.51 -5.23
CA TRP A 388 -7.00 -0.75 -6.44
C TRP A 388 -6.46 0.67 -6.37
N ILE A 389 -6.56 1.33 -5.20
CA ILE A 389 -5.96 2.65 -4.98
C ILE A 389 -4.45 2.55 -5.16
N ASP A 390 -3.78 1.60 -4.50
CA ASP A 390 -2.32 1.40 -4.59
C ASP A 390 -1.88 1.06 -6.02
N LYS A 391 -2.69 0.29 -6.77
CA LYS A 391 -2.41 0.04 -8.20
C LYS A 391 -2.51 1.28 -9.07
N PHE A 392 -3.42 2.20 -8.74
CA PHE A 392 -3.62 3.43 -9.50
C PHE A 392 -2.56 4.47 -9.15
N THR A 393 -2.15 4.57 -7.87
CA THR A 393 -1.14 5.52 -7.39
C THR A 393 0.29 5.03 -7.57
N ASP A 394 0.58 3.80 -7.19
CA ASP A 394 1.96 3.34 -7.01
C ASP A 394 2.41 2.43 -8.16
N TYR A 395 1.56 1.48 -8.57
CA TYR A 395 1.95 0.52 -9.62
C TYR A 395 1.89 1.11 -11.03
N ASN A 396 0.77 1.75 -11.38
CA ASN A 396 0.59 2.36 -12.69
C ASN A 396 0.93 3.86 -12.70
N SER A 397 0.99 4.48 -11.52
CA SER A 397 1.24 5.91 -11.34
C SER A 397 0.46 6.79 -12.30
N TYR A 398 -0.87 6.60 -12.32
CA TYR A 398 -1.74 7.43 -13.14
C TYR A 398 -1.72 8.88 -12.64
N PRO A 399 -1.61 9.87 -13.55
CA PRO A 399 -1.68 11.28 -13.16
C PRO A 399 -3.01 11.61 -12.47
N ILE A 400 -2.94 12.27 -11.32
CA ILE A 400 -4.12 12.79 -10.64
C ILE A 400 -4.52 14.11 -11.30
N VAL A 401 -5.67 14.11 -11.96
CA VAL A 401 -6.20 15.27 -12.71
C VAL A 401 -7.27 16.05 -11.95
N GLY A 402 -7.70 15.56 -10.79
CA GLY A 402 -8.70 16.26 -10.00
C GLY A 402 -9.31 15.45 -8.87
N ARG A 403 -10.43 15.96 -8.34
CA ARG A 403 -11.28 15.27 -7.37
C ARG A 403 -12.75 15.42 -7.73
N VAL A 404 -13.56 14.43 -7.36
CA VAL A 404 -15.01 14.48 -7.51
C VAL A 404 -15.61 15.18 -6.30
N LEU A 405 -16.38 16.24 -6.53
CA LEU A 405 -17.18 16.87 -5.48
C LEU A 405 -18.42 16.03 -5.22
N GLN A 406 -18.48 15.34 -4.08
CA GLN A 406 -19.72 14.79 -3.56
C GLN A 406 -20.44 15.92 -2.83
N GLN A 407 -21.62 16.29 -3.32
CA GLN A 407 -22.45 17.28 -2.62
C GLN A 407 -23.07 16.61 -1.39
N THR A 408 -22.65 17.01 -0.19
CA THR A 408 -23.20 16.46 1.06
C THR A 408 -23.26 17.57 2.09
N ASP A 409 -24.45 17.79 2.66
CA ASP A 409 -24.62 18.67 3.80
C ASP A 409 -24.16 17.93 5.05
N LEU A 410 -23.25 18.54 5.83
CA LEU A 410 -22.63 17.90 6.99
C LEU A 410 -22.99 18.66 8.27
N THR A 411 -23.10 17.94 9.39
CA THR A 411 -23.17 18.56 10.73
C THR A 411 -21.79 19.02 11.21
N ARG A 412 -21.74 19.86 12.24
CA ARG A 412 -20.47 20.29 12.86
C ARG A 412 -19.65 19.11 13.38
N THR A 413 -20.32 18.11 13.96
CA THR A 413 -19.68 16.92 14.51
C THR A 413 -19.04 16.08 13.40
N GLU A 414 -19.73 15.89 12.27
CA GLU A 414 -19.20 15.17 11.12
C GLU A 414 -18.07 15.93 10.42
N LEU A 415 -18.16 17.26 10.35
CA LEU A 415 -17.10 18.11 9.77
C LEU A 415 -15.77 17.94 10.50
N SER A 416 -15.80 17.79 11.84
CA SER A 416 -14.61 17.64 12.67
C SER A 416 -13.78 16.38 12.39
N ALA A 417 -14.35 15.38 11.72
CA ALA A 417 -13.64 14.18 11.29
C ALA A 417 -12.72 14.43 10.08
N PHE A 418 -12.92 15.51 9.33
CA PHE A 418 -12.23 15.80 8.07
C PHE A 418 -11.04 16.76 8.23
N THR A 419 -10.10 16.38 9.09
CA THR A 419 -8.90 17.18 9.44
C THR A 419 -7.63 16.78 8.68
N THR A 420 -7.58 15.58 8.11
CA THR A 420 -6.36 15.01 7.51
C THR A 420 -6.49 14.81 6.01
N LEU A 421 -7.36 13.91 5.54
CA LEU A 421 -7.72 13.73 4.13
C LEU A 421 -9.09 13.00 4.02
N PRO A 422 -10.10 13.54 3.30
CA PRO A 422 -10.17 14.88 2.73
C PRO A 422 -10.18 15.97 3.83
N VAL A 423 -9.68 17.17 3.50
CA VAL A 423 -9.67 18.33 4.41
C VAL A 423 -10.78 19.29 4.03
N TYR A 424 -11.71 19.53 4.96
CA TYR A 424 -12.82 20.46 4.75
C TYR A 424 -12.73 21.67 5.68
N VAL A 425 -13.15 22.83 5.19
CA VAL A 425 -13.24 24.06 6.00
C VAL A 425 -14.60 24.69 5.76
N ALA A 426 -15.32 25.03 6.82
CA ALA A 426 -16.58 25.74 6.72
C ALA A 426 -16.38 27.26 6.87
N LEU A 427 -17.05 28.02 6.01
CA LEU A 427 -17.07 29.48 6.01
C LEU A 427 -18.49 29.96 5.70
N ARG A 428 -19.10 30.73 6.62
CA ARG A 428 -20.48 31.22 6.55
C ARG A 428 -21.50 30.11 6.26
N GLY A 429 -21.31 28.96 6.90
CA GLY A 429 -22.16 27.78 6.69
C GLY A 429 -22.00 27.10 5.33
N VAL A 430 -20.97 27.43 4.55
CA VAL A 430 -20.62 26.74 3.30
C VAL A 430 -19.34 25.95 3.52
N ILE A 431 -19.35 24.66 3.14
CA ILE A 431 -18.22 23.74 3.29
C ILE A 431 -17.40 23.72 2.00
N TYR A 432 -16.11 24.00 2.10
CA TYR A 432 -15.16 24.00 1.00
C TYR A 432 -14.18 22.82 1.13
N ASP A 433 -13.92 22.12 0.03
CA ASP A 433 -12.85 21.12 -0.05
C ASP A 433 -11.51 21.81 -0.31
N VAL A 434 -10.70 21.95 0.74
CA VAL A 434 -9.37 22.58 0.64
C VAL A 434 -8.26 21.56 0.37
N THR A 435 -8.61 20.30 0.07
CA THR A 435 -7.63 19.24 -0.22
C THR A 435 -6.81 19.56 -1.47
N LEU A 436 -7.46 20.07 -2.54
CA LEU A 436 -6.77 20.51 -3.76
C LEU A 436 -6.24 21.94 -3.60
N GLY A 437 -4.91 22.12 -3.65
CA GLY A 437 -4.27 23.44 -3.60
C GLY A 437 -4.34 24.18 -2.25
N GLY A 438 -4.87 23.54 -1.20
CA GLY A 438 -4.92 24.06 0.16
C GLY A 438 -4.22 23.18 1.20
N LEU A 439 -3.77 21.97 0.85
CA LEU A 439 -3.15 21.03 1.79
C LEU A 439 -1.87 21.58 2.45
N GLU A 440 -1.07 22.39 1.74
CA GLU A 440 0.11 23.07 2.30
C GLU A 440 -0.25 24.06 3.43
N HIS A 441 -1.47 24.60 3.40
CA HIS A 441 -1.94 25.62 4.32
C HIS A 441 -2.82 25.04 5.43
N TYR A 442 -3.77 24.17 5.09
CA TYR A 442 -4.78 23.62 5.99
C TYR A 442 -4.50 22.16 6.39
N GLY A 443 -3.53 21.49 5.78
CA GLY A 443 -3.14 20.14 6.14
C GLY A 443 -2.42 20.06 7.50
N PRO A 444 -2.04 18.85 7.96
CA PRO A 444 -1.50 18.63 9.32
C PRO A 444 -0.23 19.44 9.64
N ASN A 445 0.54 19.80 8.62
CA ASN A 445 1.78 20.59 8.72
C ASN A 445 1.59 22.06 8.34
N GLY A 446 0.37 22.49 8.01
CA GLY A 446 0.06 23.84 7.55
C GLY A 446 -0.20 24.83 8.68
N GLY A 447 0.07 26.12 8.42
CA GLY A 447 -0.15 27.20 9.40
C GLY A 447 -1.61 27.45 9.76
N TYR A 448 -2.54 27.00 8.90
CA TYR A 448 -3.99 27.11 9.08
C TYR A 448 -4.65 25.78 9.48
N LYS A 449 -3.87 24.81 9.97
CA LYS A 449 -4.37 23.48 10.40
C LYS A 449 -5.51 23.53 11.42
N LEU A 450 -5.60 24.59 12.23
CA LEU A 450 -6.65 24.77 13.23
C LEU A 450 -8.03 25.01 12.62
N PHE A 451 -8.10 25.42 11.35
CA PHE A 451 -9.35 25.61 10.62
C PHE A 451 -9.85 24.34 9.92
N ALA A 452 -9.00 23.32 9.82
CA ALA A 452 -9.38 22.04 9.23
C ALA A 452 -10.47 21.37 10.07
N GLY A 453 -11.56 20.94 9.41
CA GLY A 453 -12.70 20.29 10.03
C GLY A 453 -13.57 21.20 10.89
N ARG A 454 -13.44 22.53 10.78
CA ARG A 454 -14.13 23.49 11.64
C ARG A 454 -14.81 24.61 10.87
N ASP A 455 -15.73 25.29 11.56
CA ASP A 455 -16.24 26.58 11.09
C ASP A 455 -15.23 27.69 11.44
N ALA A 456 -14.65 28.28 10.41
CA ALA A 456 -13.61 29.30 10.52
C ALA A 456 -14.16 30.73 10.34
N THR A 457 -15.48 30.92 10.30
CA THR A 457 -16.13 32.21 9.99
C THR A 457 -15.66 33.33 10.92
N ARG A 458 -15.78 33.15 12.25
CA ARG A 458 -15.38 34.16 13.21
C ARG A 458 -13.86 34.28 13.32
N ALA A 459 -13.13 33.17 13.26
CA ALA A 459 -11.67 33.17 13.33
C ALA A 459 -11.01 33.91 12.15
N LEU A 460 -11.52 33.74 10.93
CA LEU A 460 -11.04 34.45 9.74
C LEU A 460 -11.47 35.93 9.73
N ALA A 461 -12.63 36.26 10.28
CA ALA A 461 -13.07 37.65 10.45
C ALA A 461 -12.19 38.40 11.46
N LEU A 462 -11.79 37.75 12.56
CA LEU A 462 -10.95 38.33 13.62
C LEU A 462 -9.44 38.19 13.34
N MET A 463 -9.04 37.43 12.31
CA MET A 463 -7.65 37.06 12.05
C MET A 463 -6.95 36.47 13.29
N SER A 464 -7.68 35.65 14.05
CA SER A 464 -7.22 35.05 15.30
C SER A 464 -7.24 33.52 15.22
N PHE A 465 -6.28 32.89 15.89
CA PHE A 465 -6.16 31.44 16.05
C PHE A 465 -6.66 30.96 17.42
N ASP A 466 -7.35 31.82 18.16
CA ASP A 466 -7.83 31.52 19.51
C ASP A 466 -8.95 30.48 19.46
N GLN A 467 -8.91 29.54 20.41
CA GLN A 467 -9.84 28.41 20.47
C GLN A 467 -11.30 28.83 20.67
N GLU A 468 -11.55 30.01 21.25
CA GLU A 468 -12.89 30.60 21.45
C GLU A 468 -13.53 31.11 20.16
N HIS A 469 -12.72 31.34 19.11
CA HIS A 469 -13.16 31.85 17.81
C HIS A 469 -13.34 30.75 16.77
N LEU A 470 -12.86 29.53 17.05
CA LEU A 470 -13.05 28.34 16.23
C LEU A 470 -14.43 27.73 16.51
N ASP A 471 -15.09 27.18 15.48
CA ASP A 471 -16.44 26.59 15.57
C ASP A 471 -17.55 27.57 15.98
N ASN A 472 -17.29 28.86 15.83
CA ASN A 472 -18.25 29.93 16.10
C ASN A 472 -18.71 30.56 14.77
N PRO A 473 -19.93 30.22 14.29
CA PRO A 473 -20.46 30.77 13.06
C PRO A 473 -21.04 32.20 13.22
N THR A 474 -21.06 32.74 14.44
CA THR A 474 -21.79 33.95 14.77
C THR A 474 -21.03 35.21 14.33
N GLU A 475 -21.68 36.00 13.47
CA GLU A 475 -21.19 37.30 12.99
C GLU A 475 -21.47 38.45 14.00
N ASP A 476 -22.20 38.18 15.09
CA ASP A 476 -22.53 39.15 16.13
C ASP A 476 -21.30 39.69 16.86
N GLY A 477 -21.23 41.02 16.95
CA GLY A 477 -20.14 41.76 17.60
C GLY A 477 -18.93 42.04 16.70
N LEU A 478 -18.98 41.70 15.41
CA LEU A 478 -17.94 42.07 14.44
C LEU A 478 -18.09 43.51 13.96
N THR A 479 -16.97 44.20 13.80
CA THR A 479 -16.90 45.53 13.19
C THR A 479 -17.08 45.46 11.68
N GLU A 480 -17.50 46.56 11.03
CA GLU A 480 -17.64 46.64 9.56
C GLU A 480 -16.35 46.25 8.81
N THR A 481 -15.18 46.56 9.38
CA THR A 481 -13.86 46.19 8.83
C THR A 481 -13.61 44.68 8.87
N GLN A 482 -14.08 44.00 9.92
CA GLN A 482 -13.94 42.54 10.06
C GLN A 482 -14.93 41.80 9.15
N ILE A 483 -16.13 42.34 8.97
CA ILE A 483 -17.12 41.81 8.00
C ILE A 483 -16.59 41.93 6.57
N LYS A 484 -15.95 43.05 6.22
CA LYS A 484 -15.31 43.20 4.91
C LYS A 484 -14.17 42.21 4.70
N THR A 485 -13.34 42.00 5.72
CA THR A 485 -12.26 41.00 5.71
C THR A 485 -12.82 39.60 5.47
N LEU A 486 -13.92 39.24 6.14
CA LEU A 486 -14.60 37.97 5.96
C LEU A 486 -15.12 37.79 4.52
N ALA A 487 -15.72 38.84 3.93
CA ALA A 487 -16.18 38.81 2.55
C ALA A 487 -15.03 38.63 1.54
N ASP A 488 -13.87 39.24 1.79
CA ASP A 488 -12.68 39.05 0.97
C ASP A 488 -12.14 37.61 1.06
N TRP A 489 -12.21 36.98 2.24
CA TRP A 489 -11.89 35.57 2.42
C TRP A 489 -12.91 34.65 1.72
N GLU A 490 -14.20 34.97 1.82
CA GLU A 490 -15.26 34.24 1.12
C GLU A 490 -15.04 34.23 -0.39
N ALA A 491 -14.75 35.39 -0.99
CA ALA A 491 -14.45 35.50 -2.42
C ALA A 491 -13.21 34.68 -2.82
N LYS A 492 -12.16 34.68 -1.98
CA LYS A 492 -10.96 33.85 -2.21
C LYS A 492 -11.26 32.36 -2.15
N PHE A 493 -12.07 31.93 -1.18
CA PHE A 493 -12.46 30.53 -1.03
C PHE A 493 -13.34 30.06 -2.19
N GLN A 494 -14.33 30.86 -2.59
CA GLN A 494 -15.19 30.56 -3.74
C GLN A 494 -14.43 30.49 -5.07
N SER A 495 -13.38 31.30 -5.23
CA SER A 495 -12.55 31.27 -6.44
C SER A 495 -11.55 30.11 -6.47
N LYS A 496 -11.10 29.62 -5.32
CA LYS A 496 -9.96 28.68 -5.23
C LYS A 496 -10.38 27.25 -4.89
N TYR A 497 -11.46 27.06 -4.13
CA TYR A 497 -11.87 25.77 -3.59
C TYR A 497 -13.27 25.37 -4.05
N GLY A 498 -13.48 24.07 -4.25
CA GLY A 498 -14.78 23.51 -4.60
C GLY A 498 -15.73 23.48 -3.40
N VAL A 499 -17.00 23.81 -3.62
CA VAL A 499 -18.05 23.75 -2.60
C VAL A 499 -18.55 22.30 -2.48
N VAL A 500 -18.46 21.74 -1.26
CA VAL A 500 -18.90 20.39 -0.91
C VAL A 500 -20.35 20.38 -0.45
N GLY A 501 -20.82 21.42 0.23
CA GLY A 501 -22.18 21.44 0.76
C GLY A 501 -22.40 22.57 1.75
N LYS A 502 -23.49 22.49 2.51
CA LYS A 502 -23.77 23.43 3.61
C LYS A 502 -23.54 22.77 4.96
N LEU A 503 -23.10 23.57 5.92
CA LEU A 503 -23.02 23.19 7.31
C LEU A 503 -24.43 23.25 7.91
N ILE A 504 -24.93 22.11 8.37
CA ILE A 504 -26.21 22.04 9.08
C ILE A 504 -25.95 22.50 10.52
N VAL A 505 -26.64 23.58 10.91
CA VAL A 505 -26.64 24.09 12.28
C VAL A 505 -27.66 23.26 13.07
N GLU A 506 -27.18 22.50 14.07
CA GLU A 506 -28.02 21.78 15.04
C GLU A 506 -28.77 22.72 15.99
#